data_AF-A0A1Y3SMT4-F1
#
_entry.id   AF-A0A1Y3SMT4-F1
#
_cell.length_a   1.000
_cell.length_b   1.000
_cell.length_c   1.000
_cell.angle_alpha   90.00
_cell.angle_beta   90.00
_cell.angle_gamma   90.00
#
_symmetry.space_group_name_H-M   'P 1'
#
loop_
_entity.id
_entity.type
_entity.pdbx_description
1 polymer ?
#
loop_
_entity_poly.entity_id
_entity_poly.type
_entity_poly.pdbx_seq_one_letter_code
_entity_poly.pdbx_strand_id
1 'polypeptide(L)'
;MEESSKTAPLIVGRITYAYDTPEEFTDAEKYLQTIRDELPYMATTGMRFETLTKDPEVRKAVDDIVYDFNGEKNPHPLAYYQADGQKTPVKEGKAKER
;
A
#
# COMPACT_ATOMS: atom_id res chain seq x y z
N MET A 1 10.22 -30.80 -9.89
CA MET A 1 9.43 -30.07 -8.87
C MET A 1 9.01 -28.77 -9.53
N GLU A 2 7.70 -28.66 -9.68
CA GLU A 2 6.86 -27.62 -10.30
C GLU A 2 7.47 -26.57 -11.24
N GLU A 3 7.07 -26.72 -12.50
CA GLU A 3 6.89 -25.66 -13.48
C GLU A 3 6.09 -24.49 -12.89
N SER A 4 6.75 -23.34 -12.64
CA SER A 4 6.07 -22.06 -12.43
C SER A 4 5.70 -21.42 -13.77
N SER A 5 4.87 -22.11 -14.54
CA SER A 5 4.11 -21.51 -15.66
C SER A 5 2.75 -21.10 -15.10
N LYS A 6 2.62 -19.89 -14.56
CA LYS A 6 1.29 -19.38 -14.21
C LYS A 6 1.29 -17.87 -14.19
N THR A 7 0.45 -17.29 -15.03
CA THR A 7 -0.16 -15.95 -14.92
C THR A 7 0.32 -15.22 -13.68
N ALA A 8 1.16 -14.19 -13.86
CA ALA A 8 1.59 -13.36 -12.76
C ALA A 8 0.34 -12.98 -11.95
N PRO A 9 0.22 -13.42 -10.68
CA PRO A 9 -0.93 -13.07 -9.88
C PRO A 9 -1.02 -11.54 -9.87
N LEU A 10 -2.22 -11.00 -10.05
CA LEU A 10 -2.45 -9.56 -9.96
C LEU A 10 -2.26 -9.16 -8.50
N ILE A 11 -1.01 -8.97 -8.10
CA ILE A 11 -0.64 -8.55 -6.75
C ILE A 11 -1.16 -7.12 -6.59
N VAL A 12 -2.06 -6.95 -5.63
CA VAL A 12 -2.66 -5.65 -5.33
C VAL A 12 -1.66 -4.75 -4.59
N GLY A 13 -0.82 -5.35 -3.76
CA GLY A 13 0.17 -4.66 -2.96
C GLY A 13 1.04 -5.65 -2.20
N ARG A 14 2.16 -5.15 -1.69
CA ARG A 14 3.08 -5.93 -0.87
C ARG A 14 3.42 -5.17 0.40
N ILE A 15 3.56 -5.90 1.51
CA ILE A 15 3.95 -5.35 2.80
C ILE A 15 5.28 -5.97 3.20
N THR A 16 6.24 -5.16 3.64
CA THR A 16 7.57 -5.60 4.07
C THR A 16 7.80 -5.12 5.49
N TYR A 17 8.06 -6.04 6.40
CA TYR A 17 8.38 -5.75 7.79
C TYR A 17 9.91 -5.65 7.98
N ALA A 18 10.38 -4.98 9.04
CA ALA A 18 11.81 -4.80 9.24
C ALA A 18 12.58 -6.11 9.51
N TYR A 19 11.90 -7.12 10.04
CA TYR A 19 12.49 -8.39 10.49
C TYR A 19 12.06 -9.59 9.65
N ASP A 20 11.14 -9.40 8.70
CA ASP A 20 10.40 -10.47 8.05
C ASP A 20 10.42 -10.37 6.51
N THR A 21 9.95 -11.44 5.87
CA THR A 21 9.89 -11.53 4.40
C THR A 21 8.73 -10.67 3.86
N PRO A 22 8.84 -10.03 2.68
CA PRO A 22 7.72 -9.34 2.07
C PRO A 22 6.51 -10.27 1.88
N GLU A 23 5.35 -9.82 2.37
CA GLU A 23 4.07 -10.47 2.19
C GLU A 23 3.34 -9.83 1.00
N GLU A 24 3.04 -10.65 -0.01
CA GLU A 24 2.36 -10.22 -1.23
C GLU A 24 0.86 -10.49 -1.10
N PHE A 25 0.06 -9.45 -1.29
CA PHE A 25 -1.39 -9.53 -1.26
C PHE A 25 -1.92 -9.57 -2.68
N THR A 26 -2.79 -10.53 -2.94
CA THR A 26 -3.60 -10.59 -4.18
C THR A 26 -5.01 -10.05 -3.96
N ASP A 27 -5.40 -9.83 -2.71
CA ASP A 27 -6.71 -9.35 -2.31
C ASP A 27 -6.62 -7.94 -1.72
N ALA A 28 -7.32 -6.99 -2.35
CA ALA A 28 -7.28 -5.58 -2.00
C ALA A 28 -7.84 -5.31 -0.60
N GLU A 29 -8.94 -5.98 -0.24
CA GLU A 29 -9.58 -5.78 1.06
C GLU A 29 -8.68 -6.26 2.19
N LYS A 30 -8.06 -7.45 2.05
CA LYS A 30 -7.04 -7.94 2.99
C LYS A 30 -5.85 -7.01 3.09
N TYR A 31 -5.31 -6.56 1.95
CA TYR A 31 -4.17 -5.63 1.95
C TYR A 31 -4.47 -4.34 2.73
N LEU A 32 -5.63 -3.73 2.47
CA LEU A 32 -6.08 -2.51 3.14
C LEU A 32 -6.34 -2.74 4.63
N GLN A 33 -6.95 -3.87 4.98
CA GLN A 33 -7.22 -4.24 6.36
C GLN A 33 -5.91 -4.46 7.14
N THR A 34 -4.94 -5.17 6.56
CA THR A 34 -3.62 -5.36 7.18
C THR A 34 -2.93 -4.03 7.38
N ILE A 35 -2.92 -3.14 6.38
CA ILE A 35 -2.37 -1.80 6.58
C ILE A 35 -3.09 -1.12 7.73
N ARG A 36 -4.42 -1.06 7.75
CA ARG A 36 -5.15 -0.38 8.81
C ARG A 36 -4.82 -0.90 10.22
N ASP A 37 -4.61 -2.21 10.37
CA ASP A 37 -4.28 -2.85 11.64
C ASP A 37 -2.83 -2.60 12.06
N GLU A 38 -1.90 -2.70 11.11
CA GLU A 38 -0.45 -2.61 11.36
C GLU A 38 0.11 -1.18 11.28
N LEU A 39 -0.57 -0.27 10.56
CA LEU A 39 -0.17 1.12 10.40
C LEU A 39 0.06 1.84 11.75
N PRO A 40 -0.77 1.69 12.80
CA PRO A 40 -0.43 2.24 14.12
C PRO A 40 0.85 1.65 14.73
N TYR A 41 1.21 0.42 14.38
CA TYR A 41 2.42 -0.25 14.84
C TYR A 41 3.62 -0.04 13.91
N MET A 42 3.45 0.64 12.76
CA MET A 42 4.52 0.83 11.77
C MET A 42 5.77 1.49 12.34
N ALA A 43 5.61 2.36 13.35
CA ALA A 43 6.73 3.01 14.04
C ALA A 43 7.58 2.03 14.86
N THR A 44 7.01 0.90 15.28
CA THR A 44 7.67 -0.15 16.08
C THR A 44 8.09 -1.34 15.20
N THR A 45 7.24 -1.75 14.26
CA THR A 45 7.49 -2.90 13.36
C THR A 45 8.34 -2.54 12.15
N GLY A 46 8.49 -1.24 11.85
CA GLY A 46 9.18 -0.76 10.65
C GLY A 46 8.49 -1.18 9.36
N MET A 47 7.18 -1.45 9.41
CA MET A 47 6.38 -1.89 8.26
C MET A 47 6.44 -0.88 7.12
N ARG A 48 6.64 -1.37 5.90
CA ARG A 48 6.53 -0.63 4.63
C ARG A 48 5.54 -1.32 3.72
N PHE A 49 4.55 -0.60 3.24
CA PHE A 49 3.60 -1.10 2.24
C PHE A 49 3.87 -0.46 0.89
N GLU A 50 3.72 -1.22 -0.18
CA GLU A 50 3.82 -0.76 -1.56
C GLU A 50 2.60 -1.23 -2.36
N THR A 51 1.81 -0.27 -2.84
CA THR A 51 0.61 -0.55 -3.63
C THR A 51 1.02 -0.76 -5.08
N LEU A 52 0.86 -1.99 -5.56
CA LEU A 52 1.20 -2.38 -6.94
C LEU A 52 0.01 -2.28 -7.89
N THR A 53 -1.21 -2.20 -7.34
CA THR A 53 -2.41 -2.07 -8.16
C THR A 53 -2.57 -0.69 -8.81
N LYS A 54 -3.21 -0.70 -9.98
CA LYS A 54 -3.72 0.48 -10.67
C LYS A 54 -5.16 0.82 -10.30
N ASP A 55 -5.77 0.04 -9.41
CA ASP A 55 -7.12 0.30 -8.93
C ASP A 55 -7.15 1.59 -8.11
N PRO A 56 -7.93 2.59 -8.56
CA PRO A 56 -8.04 3.88 -7.88
C PRO A 56 -8.70 3.73 -6.51
N GLU A 57 -9.55 2.71 -6.33
CA GLU A 57 -10.23 2.41 -5.07
C GLU A 57 -9.23 2.00 -4.00
N VAL A 58 -8.26 1.14 -4.35
CA VAL A 58 -7.22 0.68 -3.43
C VAL A 58 -6.27 1.82 -3.07
N ARG A 59 -5.82 2.59 -4.06
CA ARG A 59 -4.95 3.76 -3.79
C ARG A 59 -5.63 4.77 -2.89
N LYS A 60 -6.91 5.09 -3.18
CA LYS A 60 -7.68 5.98 -2.33
C LYS A 60 -7.78 5.43 -0.92
N ALA A 61 -8.10 4.15 -0.76
CA ALA A 61 -8.28 3.56 0.57
C ALA A 61 -6.98 3.54 1.39
N VAL A 62 -5.83 3.22 0.77
CA VAL A 62 -4.52 3.35 1.44
C VAL A 62 -4.29 4.78 1.90
N ASP A 63 -4.54 5.74 1.02
CA ASP A 63 -4.35 7.16 1.32
C ASP A 63 -5.33 7.63 2.41
N ASP A 64 -6.59 7.23 2.35
CA ASP A 64 -7.61 7.47 3.38
C ASP A 64 -7.15 6.99 4.77
N ILE A 65 -6.57 5.79 4.85
CA ILE A 65 -6.00 5.22 6.09
C ILE A 65 -4.81 6.06 6.59
N VAL A 66 -3.89 6.46 5.71
CA VAL A 66 -2.70 7.24 6.07
C VAL A 66 -3.09 8.64 6.54
N TYR A 67 -4.01 9.31 5.84
CA TYR A 67 -4.54 10.60 6.23
C TYR A 67 -5.26 10.51 7.58
N ASP A 68 -6.16 9.53 7.76
CA ASP A 68 -6.89 9.31 9.01
C ASP A 68 -5.92 9.10 10.19
N PHE A 69 -4.86 8.33 9.97
CA PHE A 69 -3.79 8.13 10.95
C PHE A 69 -3.04 9.43 11.28
N ASN A 70 -2.80 10.29 10.29
CA ASN A 70 -2.23 11.62 10.51
C ASN A 70 -3.22 12.62 11.17
N GLY A 71 -4.47 12.22 11.38
CA GLY A 71 -5.54 13.08 11.89
C GLY A 71 -6.14 14.02 10.84
N GLU A 72 -5.84 13.78 9.56
CA GLU A 72 -6.35 14.53 8.43
C GLU A 72 -7.39 13.70 7.66
N LYS A 73 -8.33 14.36 6.98
CA LYS A 73 -9.22 13.65 6.05
C LYS A 73 -8.66 13.78 4.66
N ASN A 74 -8.61 12.67 3.94
CA ASN A 74 -8.18 12.66 2.55
C ASN A 74 -9.05 13.63 1.72
N PRO A 75 -8.46 14.71 1.16
CA PRO A 75 -9.20 15.70 0.37
C PRO A 75 -9.43 15.24 -1.07
N HIS A 76 -8.80 14.15 -1.50
CA HIS A 76 -8.84 13.67 -2.88
C HIS A 76 -10.02 12.70 -3.12
N PRO A 77 -10.94 13.04 -4.05
CA PRO A 77 -12.02 12.13 -4.44
C PRO A 77 -11.49 10.98 -5.32
N LEU A 78 -12.28 9.90 -5.47
CA LEU A 78 -11.91 8.75 -6.32
C LEU A 78 -11.52 9.16 -7.76
N ALA A 79 -12.21 10.16 -8.31
CA ALA A 79 -11.91 10.72 -9.63
C ALA A 79 -10.47 11.26 -9.77
N TYR A 80 -9.87 11.74 -8.68
CA TYR A 80 -8.47 12.16 -8.65
C TYR A 80 -7.55 10.97 -8.91
N TYR A 81 -7.74 9.85 -8.21
CA TYR A 81 -6.95 8.63 -8.40
C TYR A 81 -7.19 7.95 -9.75
N GLN A 82 -8.42 8.06 -10.28
CA GLN A 82 -8.74 7.61 -11.64
C GLN A 82 -7.99 8.41 -12.71
N ALA A 83 -7.90 9.74 -12.54
CA ALA A 83 -7.18 10.62 -13.46
C ALA A 83 -5.64 10.53 -13.29
N ASP A 84 -5.18 10.35 -12.04
CA ASP A 84 -3.77 10.27 -11.64
C ASP A 84 -3.13 8.91 -11.93
N GLY A 85 -3.91 7.92 -12.39
CA GLY A 85 -3.42 6.62 -12.90
C GLY A 85 -2.32 6.70 -13.97
N GLN A 86 -2.02 7.90 -14.49
CA GLN A 86 -0.97 8.21 -15.47
C GLN A 86 0.31 8.87 -14.90
N LYS A 87 0.38 9.24 -13.62
CA LYS A 87 1.58 9.85 -13.03
C LYS A 87 2.07 9.06 -11.80
N THR A 88 3.19 8.39 -12.03
CA THR A 88 4.12 7.73 -11.11
C THR A 88 4.05 8.13 -9.62
N PRO A 89 4.20 7.16 -8.68
CA PRO A 89 4.24 7.42 -7.25
C PRO A 89 5.47 8.26 -6.90
N VAL A 90 5.23 9.46 -6.37
CA VAL A 90 6.27 10.27 -5.75
C VAL A 90 6.65 9.57 -4.46
N LYS A 91 7.82 8.92 -4.47
CA LYS A 91 8.45 8.38 -3.27
C LYS A 91 8.77 9.53 -2.33
N GLU A 92 7.87 9.87 -1.41
CA GLU A 92 8.18 10.74 -0.28
C GLU A 92 8.31 9.94 1.03
N GLY A 93 9.04 8.83 0.96
CA GLY A 93 9.75 8.33 2.12
C GLY A 93 10.97 9.23 2.37
N LYS A 94 10.76 10.40 2.98
CA LYS A 94 11.86 11.16 3.57
C LYS A 94 12.56 10.27 4.59
N ALA A 95 13.69 9.71 4.20
CA ALA A 95 14.71 9.24 5.11
C ALA A 95 15.06 10.40 6.04
N LYS A 96 14.55 10.36 7.28
CA LYS A 96 15.01 11.26 8.33
C LYS A 96 16.21 10.58 8.99
N GLU A 97 17.36 10.88 8.40
CA GLU A 97 18.71 10.84 8.95
C GLU A 97 18.75 10.88 10.49
N ARG A 98 19.35 9.85 11.10
CA ARG A 98 20.15 9.92 12.34
C ARG A 98 21.16 8.78 12.40
#